data_AF-A0A2J8A3C2-F1
#
_entry.id   AF-A0A2J8A3C2-F1
#
_cell.length_a   1.000
_cell.length_b   1.000
_cell.length_c   1.000
_cell.angle_alpha   90.00
_cell.angle_beta   90.00
_cell.angle_gamma   90.00
#
_symmetry.space_group_name_H-M   'P 1'
#
loop_
_entity.id
_entity.type
_entity.pdbx_description
1 polymer ?
#
loop_
_entity_poly.entity_id
_entity_poly.type
_entity_poly.pdbx_seq_one_letter_code
_entity_poly.pdbx_strand_id
1 'polypeptide(L)'
;MHRVRKDFRDLTQDPYVAEGFRRKHIVRYRVQKKSDGCPSRTELLELPQQPLFQGKRFNPVHGGIHRAYPLFTPNLHSMMIIKEFVKQTRVQEGACILVQAQRITCTSSQEGQPSVENWHQDDVDEVGILCVTRKNIVGGVSQFCDTQNIVTSSILKEGQFIIFNDAAFRHRVTPINVDINGSSGLRDVLLMSHGGSSEPQNLDLARRQGYLSILYEYLAILVRDGLVHEVHLWNYTRDEQDEIWLRSGRFNKYNLSQFTVKEPPSKGDWSNYYQYYAANRDALFGDDVLIKLDDDVVYIDVAGFAAFIDRRRKEKNHLFAFPNIINNGVCAYYQTMYGFTAGYFEPDELPYDTFYGRVVTDGVLAKRLHEMFLSNVQGFTSRARSLAQPVVVHKMGDRISINFFAVLGKDIGVFADIVSDDEHECTVELTKKHSRQHYIDMSLVIAENVSSLRMATVKNTMENIPHSVF
;
A
#
# COMPACT_ATOMS: atom_id res chain seq x y z
N MET A 1 -26.79 -3.14 26.45
CA MET A 1 -26.15 -1.81 26.49
C MET A 1 -25.10 -1.63 27.59
N HIS A 2 -25.39 -1.91 28.87
CA HIS A 2 -24.41 -1.72 29.97
C HIS A 2 -23.02 -2.35 29.72
N ARG A 3 -22.96 -3.54 29.12
CA ARG A 3 -21.70 -4.21 28.81
C ARG A 3 -20.92 -3.53 27.67
N VAL A 4 -21.59 -3.03 26.63
CA VAL A 4 -20.99 -2.27 25.52
C VAL A 4 -20.34 -0.97 26.02
N ARG A 5 -20.95 -0.29 27.01
CA ARG A 5 -20.40 0.94 27.59
C ARG A 5 -19.00 0.77 28.20
N LYS A 6 -18.59 -0.45 28.55
CA LYS A 6 -17.26 -0.71 29.11
C LYS A 6 -16.14 -0.43 28.09
N ASP A 7 -16.39 -0.65 26.80
CA ASP A 7 -15.39 -0.45 25.74
C ASP A 7 -15.03 1.02 25.53
N PHE A 8 -15.83 1.95 26.09
CA PHE A 8 -15.61 3.38 25.98
C PHE A 8 -14.82 3.97 27.15
N ARG A 9 -14.43 3.17 28.15
CA ARG A 9 -13.74 3.67 29.36
C ARG A 9 -12.32 4.13 29.06
N ASP A 10 -11.62 3.37 28.22
CA ASP A 10 -10.19 3.53 27.98
C ASP A 10 -9.89 4.19 26.63
N LEU A 11 -10.91 4.76 25.97
CA LEU A 11 -10.69 5.57 24.77
C LEU A 11 -9.80 6.76 25.12
N THR A 12 -8.77 6.97 24.32
CA THR A 12 -7.84 8.08 24.46
C THR A 12 -8.27 9.26 23.60
N GLN A 13 -7.72 10.44 23.86
CA GLN A 13 -7.99 11.66 23.08
C GLN A 13 -7.75 11.42 21.59
N ASP A 14 -8.62 11.99 20.77
CA ASP A 14 -8.43 12.04 19.32
C ASP A 14 -7.24 12.97 18.98
N PRO A 15 -6.17 12.45 18.34
CA PRO A 15 -4.98 13.25 18.02
C PRO A 15 -5.24 14.43 17.08
N TYR A 16 -6.38 14.42 16.38
CA TYR A 16 -6.73 15.40 15.35
C TYR A 16 -7.80 16.40 15.83
N VAL A 17 -8.18 16.36 17.11
CA VAL A 17 -9.07 17.35 17.74
C VAL A 17 -8.34 17.98 18.92
N ALA A 18 -7.74 19.14 18.67
CA ALA A 18 -6.90 19.84 19.64
C ALA A 18 -7.68 20.29 20.89
N GLU A 19 -8.97 20.58 20.72
CA GLU A 19 -9.89 21.02 21.77
C GLU A 19 -10.20 19.91 22.79
N GLY A 20 -9.85 18.65 22.50
CA GLY A 20 -9.89 17.55 23.48
C GLY A 20 -11.29 17.02 23.84
N PHE A 21 -12.35 17.53 23.22
CA PHE A 21 -13.72 17.05 23.47
C PHE A 21 -14.01 15.68 22.84
N ARG A 22 -13.13 15.17 21.96
CA ARG A 22 -13.30 13.89 21.25
C ARG A 22 -12.25 12.87 21.67
N ARG A 23 -12.71 11.66 21.97
CA ARG A 23 -11.89 10.45 22.14
C ARG A 23 -12.31 9.42 21.11
N LYS A 24 -11.35 8.79 20.45
CA LYS A 24 -11.62 7.93 19.30
C LYS A 24 -10.59 6.83 19.12
N HIS A 25 -11.05 5.60 19.05
CA HIS A 25 -10.27 4.43 18.61
C HIS A 25 -10.98 3.78 17.42
N ILE A 26 -10.23 3.08 16.58
CA ILE A 26 -10.78 2.38 15.40
C ILE A 26 -10.29 0.93 15.32
N VAL A 27 -11.00 0.08 14.62
CA VAL A 27 -10.55 -1.27 14.23
C VAL A 27 -11.17 -1.66 12.90
N ARG A 28 -10.48 -2.51 12.15
CA ARG A 28 -10.99 -3.04 10.89
C ARG A 28 -11.15 -4.55 10.98
N TYR A 29 -12.19 -5.07 10.36
CA TYR A 29 -12.45 -6.50 10.23
C TYR A 29 -12.61 -6.87 8.76
N ARG A 30 -12.17 -8.08 8.39
CA ARG A 30 -12.51 -8.72 7.12
C ARG A 30 -13.62 -9.74 7.34
N VAL A 31 -14.66 -9.67 6.53
CA VAL A 31 -15.77 -10.63 6.52
C VAL A 31 -15.28 -11.95 5.89
N GLN A 32 -15.40 -13.06 6.61
CA GLN A 32 -15.02 -14.40 6.13
C GLN A 32 -16.14 -15.42 6.40
N LYS A 33 -16.22 -16.46 5.57
CA LYS A 33 -17.00 -17.65 5.93
C LYS A 33 -16.22 -18.50 6.92
N LYS A 34 -16.92 -19.10 7.89
CA LYS A 34 -16.30 -20.12 8.74
C LYS A 34 -15.90 -21.34 7.91
N SER A 35 -14.73 -21.88 8.24
CA SER A 35 -14.18 -23.13 7.67
C SER A 35 -14.95 -24.40 8.07
N ASP A 36 -16.00 -24.29 8.90
CA ASP A 36 -16.84 -25.40 9.34
C ASP A 36 -17.90 -25.83 8.29
N GLY A 37 -17.88 -25.24 7.09
CA GLY A 37 -18.77 -25.62 5.98
C GLY A 37 -20.22 -25.16 6.16
N CYS A 38 -20.54 -24.34 7.17
CA CYS A 38 -21.86 -23.77 7.36
C CYS A 38 -22.00 -22.42 6.64
N PRO A 39 -22.68 -22.33 5.48
CA PRO A 39 -22.72 -21.12 4.65
C PRO A 39 -23.42 -19.90 5.30
N SER A 40 -24.05 -20.07 6.48
CA SER A 40 -24.80 -19.03 7.18
C SER A 40 -24.05 -18.36 8.33
N ARG A 41 -22.82 -18.79 8.65
CA ARG A 41 -22.03 -18.22 9.77
C ARG A 41 -20.84 -17.39 9.28
N THR A 42 -20.96 -16.08 9.48
CA THR A 42 -19.90 -15.09 9.22
C THR A 42 -18.90 -15.00 10.37
N GLU A 43 -17.62 -15.00 10.03
CA GLU A 43 -16.50 -14.67 10.90
C GLU A 43 -15.93 -13.30 10.54
N LEU A 44 -15.37 -12.62 11.54
CA LEU A 44 -14.76 -11.29 11.39
C LEU A 44 -13.30 -11.41 11.81
N LEU A 45 -12.41 -11.42 10.82
CA LEU A 45 -10.97 -11.46 11.03
C LEU A 45 -10.46 -10.04 11.27
N GLU A 46 -9.85 -9.77 12.43
CA GLU A 46 -9.26 -8.47 12.70
C GLU A 46 -8.10 -8.18 11.73
N LEU A 47 -8.07 -6.98 11.18
CA LEU A 47 -7.01 -6.52 10.29
C LEU A 47 -6.03 -5.59 11.02
N PRO A 48 -4.76 -5.53 10.61
CA PRO A 48 -3.80 -4.58 11.17
C PRO A 48 -4.29 -3.13 11.07
N GLN A 49 -3.93 -2.29 12.05
CA GLN A 49 -4.23 -0.86 12.02
C GLN A 49 -3.58 -0.19 10.82
N GLN A 50 -4.39 0.58 10.08
CA GLN A 50 -3.96 1.43 8.98
C GLN A 50 -4.53 2.84 9.17
N PRO A 51 -3.81 3.90 8.75
CA PRO A 51 -4.35 5.25 8.78
C PRO A 51 -5.69 5.35 8.03
N LEU A 52 -6.61 6.15 8.55
CA LEU A 52 -7.85 6.51 7.87
C LEU A 52 -7.56 7.68 6.92
N PHE A 53 -7.77 7.47 5.63
CA PHE A 53 -7.74 8.52 4.62
C PHE A 53 -9.18 8.86 4.20
N GLN A 54 -9.48 10.14 4.07
CA GLN A 54 -10.71 10.62 3.42
C GLN A 54 -10.30 11.74 2.46
N GLY A 55 -10.85 11.77 1.26
CA GLY A 55 -10.58 12.84 0.31
C GLY A 55 -11.09 14.19 0.83
N LYS A 56 -10.42 15.30 0.49
CA LYS A 56 -10.85 16.68 0.86
C LYS A 56 -12.28 17.00 0.42
N ARG A 57 -12.75 16.37 -0.66
CA ARG A 57 -14.13 16.49 -1.16
C ARG A 57 -15.17 16.02 -0.13
N PHE A 58 -14.84 14.99 0.64
CA PHE A 58 -15.75 14.34 1.59
C PHE A 58 -15.56 14.85 3.02
N ASN A 59 -14.30 15.13 3.38
CA ASN A 59 -13.92 15.68 4.67
C ASN A 59 -13.16 17.00 4.48
N PRO A 60 -13.82 18.16 4.47
CA PRO A 60 -13.16 19.45 4.24
C PRO A 60 -12.18 19.85 5.34
N VAL A 61 -12.34 19.33 6.57
CA VAL A 61 -11.58 19.74 7.76
C VAL A 61 -10.32 18.89 7.94
N HIS A 62 -10.41 17.60 7.67
CA HIS A 62 -9.36 16.61 7.90
C HIS A 62 -9.06 15.72 6.68
N GLY A 63 -9.59 16.06 5.51
CA GLY A 63 -9.36 15.31 4.28
C GLY A 63 -7.99 15.61 3.65
N GLY A 64 -7.50 14.65 2.88
CA GLY A 64 -6.18 14.73 2.22
C GLY A 64 -4.99 14.46 3.15
N ILE A 65 -5.23 13.94 4.36
CA ILE A 65 -4.19 13.46 5.27
C ILE A 65 -4.50 12.03 5.76
N HIS A 66 -3.45 11.25 6.00
CA HIS A 66 -3.55 9.91 6.58
C HIS A 66 -3.62 10.00 8.11
N ARG A 67 -4.77 9.63 8.71
CA ARG A 67 -5.01 9.76 10.15
C ARG A 67 -4.82 8.44 10.90
N ALA A 68 -3.77 8.33 11.70
CA ALA A 68 -3.53 7.17 12.56
C ALA A 68 -4.30 7.31 13.88
N TYR A 69 -5.12 6.31 14.20
CA TYR A 69 -5.87 6.25 15.46
C TYR A 69 -5.42 5.03 16.27
N PRO A 70 -5.56 5.06 17.60
CA PRO A 70 -5.32 3.87 18.41
C PRO A 70 -6.33 2.76 18.13
N LEU A 71 -5.92 1.51 18.37
CA LEU A 71 -6.72 0.31 18.15
C LEU A 71 -7.91 0.24 19.11
N PHE A 72 -9.10 0.01 18.57
CA PHE A 72 -10.30 -0.33 19.33
C PHE A 72 -10.38 -1.84 19.54
N THR A 73 -10.55 -2.29 20.77
CA THR A 73 -10.71 -3.71 21.10
C THR A 73 -12.13 -3.98 21.61
N PRO A 74 -13.08 -4.36 20.75
CA PRO A 74 -14.47 -4.57 21.15
C PRO A 74 -14.61 -5.80 22.05
N ASN A 75 -15.41 -5.68 23.11
CA ASN A 75 -15.82 -6.86 23.86
C ASN A 75 -16.85 -7.70 23.10
N LEU A 76 -17.17 -8.89 23.64
CA LEU A 76 -18.10 -9.84 23.03
C LEU A 76 -19.46 -9.22 22.65
N HIS A 77 -19.99 -8.29 23.44
CA HIS A 77 -21.29 -7.66 23.18
C HIS A 77 -21.23 -6.62 22.06
N SER A 78 -20.15 -5.84 22.00
CA SER A 78 -19.89 -4.94 20.88
C SER A 78 -19.70 -5.74 19.59
N MET A 79 -19.02 -6.89 19.68
CA MET A 79 -18.84 -7.79 18.54
C MET A 79 -20.15 -8.39 18.02
N MET A 80 -21.12 -8.68 18.89
CA MET A 80 -22.47 -9.10 18.45
C MET A 80 -23.17 -8.01 17.63
N ILE A 81 -23.02 -6.74 18.01
CA ILE A 81 -23.60 -5.60 17.27
C ILE A 81 -22.93 -5.44 15.90
N ILE A 82 -21.60 -5.55 15.85
CA ILE A 82 -20.83 -5.46 14.60
C ILE A 82 -21.28 -6.57 13.63
N LYS A 83 -21.48 -7.79 14.13
CA LYS A 83 -22.02 -8.89 13.32
C LYS A 83 -23.45 -8.66 12.85
N GLU A 84 -24.29 -8.02 13.67
CA GLU A 84 -25.64 -7.65 13.25
C GLU A 84 -25.62 -6.58 12.16
N PHE A 85 -24.73 -5.58 12.23
CA PHE A 85 -24.51 -4.63 11.14
C PHE A 85 -24.20 -5.37 9.83
N VAL A 86 -23.18 -6.23 9.84
CA VAL A 86 -22.75 -7.02 8.67
C VAL A 86 -23.90 -7.83 8.06
N LYS A 87 -24.74 -8.42 8.91
CA LYS A 87 -25.91 -9.19 8.49
C LYS A 87 -26.98 -8.30 7.83
N GLN A 88 -27.28 -7.14 8.41
CA GLN A 88 -28.32 -6.24 7.92
C GLN A 88 -27.94 -5.56 6.60
N THR A 89 -26.66 -5.19 6.44
CA THR A 89 -26.12 -4.58 5.22
C THR A 89 -25.72 -5.61 4.16
N ARG A 90 -25.77 -6.91 4.49
CA ARG A 90 -25.42 -8.02 3.58
C ARG A 90 -24.03 -7.85 2.98
N VAL A 91 -23.06 -7.40 3.80
CA VAL A 91 -21.68 -7.25 3.37
C VAL A 91 -21.15 -8.59 2.88
N GLN A 92 -20.52 -8.58 1.70
CA GLN A 92 -20.04 -9.79 1.05
C GLN A 92 -18.77 -10.33 1.71
N GLU A 93 -18.51 -11.61 1.50
CA GLU A 93 -17.25 -12.23 1.88
C GLU A 93 -16.06 -11.50 1.23
N GLY A 94 -15.00 -11.29 2.00
CA GLY A 94 -13.80 -10.57 1.57
C GLY A 94 -13.82 -9.07 1.84
N ALA A 95 -15.00 -8.45 1.97
CA ALA A 95 -15.12 -7.01 2.22
C ALA A 95 -14.65 -6.62 3.63
N CYS A 96 -14.25 -5.35 3.76
CA CYS A 96 -13.78 -4.76 5.00
C CYS A 96 -14.95 -4.12 5.77
N ILE A 97 -14.82 -4.07 7.09
CA ILE A 97 -15.69 -3.29 7.96
C ILE A 97 -14.79 -2.38 8.78
N LEU A 98 -15.00 -1.07 8.72
CA LEU A 98 -14.39 -0.12 9.65
C LEU A 98 -15.31 0.10 10.83
N VAL A 99 -14.79 -0.10 12.04
CA VAL A 99 -15.50 0.16 13.29
C VAL A 99 -14.80 1.30 14.02
N GLN A 100 -15.57 2.30 14.45
CA GLN A 100 -15.06 3.49 15.12
C GLN A 100 -15.82 3.68 16.44
N ALA A 101 -15.12 3.58 17.56
CA ALA A 101 -15.66 3.90 18.87
C ALA A 101 -15.32 5.35 19.20
N GLN A 102 -16.35 6.18 19.34
CA GLN A 102 -16.19 7.62 19.54
C GLN A 102 -16.97 8.09 20.77
N ARG A 103 -16.26 8.79 21.67
CA ARG A 103 -16.85 9.55 22.78
C ARG A 103 -16.69 11.04 22.52
N ILE A 104 -17.79 11.77 22.62
CA ILE A 104 -17.83 13.24 22.63
C ILE A 104 -18.22 13.69 24.03
N THR A 105 -17.48 14.63 24.59
CA THR A 105 -17.75 15.24 25.90
C THR A 105 -18.03 16.73 25.74
N CYS A 106 -18.81 17.30 26.66
CA CYS A 106 -19.00 18.73 26.78
C CYS A 106 -19.00 19.14 28.26
N THR A 107 -18.69 20.41 28.53
CA THR A 107 -18.77 21.05 29.84
C THR A 107 -19.62 22.30 29.75
N SER A 108 -19.89 22.96 30.87
CA SER A 108 -20.58 24.26 30.87
C SER A 108 -19.84 25.36 30.11
N SER A 109 -18.53 25.21 29.89
CA SER A 109 -17.67 26.18 29.21
C SER A 109 -17.22 25.73 27.81
N GLN A 110 -17.55 24.50 27.39
CA GLN A 110 -17.10 23.93 26.12
C GLN A 110 -18.17 23.00 25.54
N GLU A 111 -18.69 23.35 24.36
CA GLU A 111 -19.56 22.45 23.61
C GLU A 111 -18.78 21.24 23.04
N GLY A 112 -19.47 20.12 22.86
CA GLY A 112 -18.91 18.95 22.19
C GLY A 112 -19.39 18.88 20.75
N GLN A 113 -18.49 18.71 19.79
CA GLN A 113 -18.87 18.64 18.36
C GLN A 113 -18.69 17.22 17.81
N PRO A 114 -19.77 16.45 17.58
CA PRO A 114 -19.64 15.11 17.02
C PRO A 114 -19.20 15.10 15.55
N SER A 115 -19.63 16.11 14.77
CA SER A 115 -19.32 16.28 13.35
C SER A 115 -18.64 17.64 13.14
N VAL A 116 -17.31 17.67 13.17
CA VAL A 116 -16.50 18.89 12.93
C VAL A 116 -16.65 19.42 11.49
N GLU A 117 -17.00 18.53 10.55
CA GLU A 117 -17.14 18.80 9.12
C GLU A 117 -18.50 19.38 8.71
N ASN A 118 -19.46 19.49 9.64
CA ASN A 118 -20.86 19.82 9.36
C ASN A 118 -21.53 18.77 8.44
N TRP A 119 -22.35 19.17 7.44
CA TRP A 119 -22.98 18.26 6.49
C TRP A 119 -21.94 17.55 5.62
N HIS A 120 -21.85 16.22 5.71
CA HIS A 120 -20.85 15.41 5.00
C HIS A 120 -21.44 14.09 4.49
N GLN A 121 -20.60 13.39 3.73
CA GLN A 121 -20.71 11.98 3.35
C GLN A 121 -19.35 11.34 3.68
N ASP A 122 -19.36 10.07 4.02
CA ASP A 122 -18.17 9.35 4.47
C ASP A 122 -17.37 8.69 3.34
N ASP A 123 -17.90 8.67 2.11
CA ASP A 123 -17.34 7.97 0.94
C ASP A 123 -17.23 6.47 1.18
N VAL A 124 -18.36 5.90 1.57
CA VAL A 124 -18.60 4.47 1.84
C VAL A 124 -19.93 4.05 1.23
N ASP A 125 -20.25 2.75 1.22
CA ASP A 125 -21.52 2.29 0.68
C ASP A 125 -22.65 2.52 1.70
N GLU A 126 -22.45 2.04 2.93
CA GLU A 126 -23.41 2.20 4.03
C GLU A 126 -22.74 2.48 5.37
N VAL A 127 -23.43 3.26 6.20
CA VAL A 127 -23.00 3.64 7.55
C VAL A 127 -24.04 3.18 8.57
N GLY A 128 -23.56 2.57 9.64
CA GLY A 128 -24.31 2.21 10.84
C GLY A 128 -23.87 3.07 12.03
N ILE A 129 -24.82 3.66 12.77
CA ILE A 129 -24.53 4.45 13.99
C ILE A 129 -25.38 3.92 15.15
N LEU A 130 -24.72 3.34 16.15
CA LEU A 130 -25.36 2.94 17.41
C LEU A 130 -25.09 4.00 18.49
N CYS A 131 -26.15 4.50 19.13
CA CYS A 131 -26.00 5.31 20.34
C CYS A 131 -25.83 4.42 21.58
N VAL A 132 -24.65 4.44 22.20
CA VAL A 132 -24.29 3.58 23.33
C VAL A 132 -24.60 4.23 24.68
N THR A 133 -24.23 5.50 24.81
CA THR A 133 -24.47 6.30 26.01
C THR A 133 -24.83 7.73 25.61
N ARG A 134 -25.79 8.31 26.31
CA ARG A 134 -26.12 9.74 26.24
C ARG A 134 -26.46 10.21 27.65
N LYS A 135 -25.63 11.05 28.23
CA LYS A 135 -25.78 11.47 29.64
C LYS A 135 -25.59 12.97 29.81
N ASN A 136 -26.53 13.62 30.48
CA ASN A 136 -26.49 15.04 30.87
C ASN A 136 -26.27 15.99 29.67
N ILE A 137 -26.89 15.69 28.52
CA ILE A 137 -26.73 16.52 27.33
C ILE A 137 -28.04 16.86 26.62
N VAL A 138 -28.11 18.09 26.12
CA VAL A 138 -29.02 18.54 25.07
C VAL A 138 -28.29 18.57 23.71
N GLY A 139 -29.01 18.71 22.60
CA GLY A 139 -28.41 18.69 21.25
C GLY A 139 -28.09 17.27 20.76
N GLY A 140 -27.02 17.06 19.99
CA GLY A 140 -26.67 15.74 19.44
C GLY A 140 -27.76 15.11 18.57
N VAL A 141 -28.47 15.95 17.80
CA VAL A 141 -29.55 15.55 16.91
C VAL A 141 -28.94 15.05 15.61
N SER A 142 -29.25 13.82 15.21
CA SER A 142 -28.85 13.25 13.92
C SER A 142 -29.77 13.79 12.83
N GLN A 143 -29.18 14.39 11.80
CA GLN A 143 -29.90 14.98 10.68
C GLN A 143 -29.42 14.40 9.37
N PHE A 144 -30.36 14.12 8.47
CA PHE A 144 -30.15 13.56 7.14
C PHE A 144 -30.84 14.44 6.11
N CYS A 145 -30.18 14.74 5.00
CA CYS A 145 -30.77 15.50 3.91
C CYS A 145 -30.53 14.88 2.53
N ASP A 146 -31.51 15.04 1.64
CA ASP A 146 -31.43 14.70 0.22
C ASP A 146 -31.34 15.99 -0.60
N THR A 147 -30.30 16.12 -1.44
CA THR A 147 -30.10 17.24 -2.38
C THR A 147 -30.03 18.67 -1.77
N GLN A 148 -30.99 19.11 -0.94
CA GLN A 148 -30.94 20.19 0.08
C GLN A 148 -31.98 20.07 1.24
N ASN A 149 -32.93 19.12 1.24
CA ASN A 149 -34.03 19.09 2.22
C ASN A 149 -33.74 18.15 3.39
N ILE A 150 -34.09 18.53 4.62
CA ILE A 150 -33.96 17.63 5.77
C ILE A 150 -35.04 16.55 5.68
N VAL A 151 -34.63 15.31 5.42
CA VAL A 151 -35.49 14.12 5.34
C VAL A 151 -35.82 13.59 6.73
N THR A 152 -34.84 13.65 7.64
CA THR A 152 -35.01 13.19 9.03
C THR A 152 -34.14 14.03 9.96
N SER A 153 -34.69 14.36 11.11
CA SER A 153 -34.00 15.05 12.20
C SER A 153 -34.49 14.49 13.53
N SER A 154 -33.69 13.62 14.17
CA SER A 154 -34.09 12.94 15.39
C SER A 154 -32.92 12.71 16.35
N ILE A 155 -33.24 12.60 17.64
CA ILE A 155 -32.27 12.20 18.65
C ILE A 155 -32.26 10.68 18.72
N LEU A 156 -31.12 10.07 18.38
CA LEU A 156 -30.89 8.66 18.68
C LEU A 156 -30.77 8.47 20.20
N LYS A 157 -31.72 7.70 20.77
CA LYS A 157 -31.71 7.28 22.17
C LYS A 157 -30.73 6.13 22.38
N GLU A 158 -30.33 5.90 23.63
CA GLU A 158 -29.45 4.78 23.97
C GLU A 158 -30.02 3.43 23.50
N GLY A 159 -29.20 2.63 22.84
CA GLY A 159 -29.59 1.35 22.24
C GLY A 159 -30.25 1.46 20.86
N GLN A 160 -30.58 2.66 20.38
CA GLN A 160 -31.07 2.84 19.02
C GLN A 160 -29.92 2.79 18.02
N PHE A 161 -30.17 2.05 16.94
CA PHE A 161 -29.24 1.80 15.85
C PHE A 161 -29.87 2.25 14.54
N ILE A 162 -29.15 3.04 13.75
CA ILE A 162 -29.55 3.46 12.40
C ILE A 162 -28.54 2.96 11.39
N ILE A 163 -29.02 2.49 10.24
CA ILE A 163 -28.22 2.13 9.06
C ILE A 163 -28.76 2.93 7.88
N PHE A 164 -27.88 3.49 7.06
CA PHE A 164 -28.27 4.27 5.89
C PHE A 164 -27.22 4.13 4.77
N ASN A 165 -27.68 4.31 3.53
CA ASN A 165 -26.82 4.41 2.35
C ASN A 165 -26.18 5.81 2.31
N ASP A 166 -24.85 5.87 2.32
CA ASP A 166 -24.11 7.12 2.42
C ASP A 166 -24.24 7.97 1.14
N ALA A 167 -24.29 7.34 -0.04
CA ALA A 167 -24.46 8.03 -1.31
C ALA A 167 -25.83 8.72 -1.43
N ALA A 168 -26.85 8.20 -0.74
CA ALA A 168 -28.22 8.73 -0.80
C ALA A 168 -28.41 9.98 0.09
N PHE A 169 -27.67 10.11 1.19
CA PHE A 169 -27.92 11.16 2.19
C PHE A 169 -26.64 11.83 2.66
N ARG A 170 -26.62 13.17 2.63
CA ARG A 170 -25.68 13.91 3.47
C ARG A 170 -26.18 13.89 4.90
N HIS A 171 -25.27 13.77 5.84
CA HIS A 171 -25.62 13.65 7.24
C HIS A 171 -24.77 14.55 8.13
N ARG A 172 -25.31 14.87 9.30
CA ARG A 172 -24.58 15.56 10.38
C ARG A 172 -25.19 15.26 11.73
N VAL A 173 -24.44 15.56 12.78
CA VAL A 173 -24.96 15.57 14.15
C VAL A 173 -24.74 16.97 14.74
N THR A 174 -25.79 17.56 15.29
CA THR A 174 -25.67 18.89 15.94
C THR A 174 -24.74 18.81 17.15
N PRO A 175 -24.11 19.94 17.56
CA PRO A 175 -23.33 19.98 18.80
C PRO A 175 -24.12 19.47 20.02
N ILE A 176 -23.38 18.98 21.02
CA ILE A 176 -23.92 18.62 22.33
C ILE A 176 -23.52 19.67 23.35
N ASN A 177 -24.47 20.05 24.20
CA ASN A 177 -24.27 20.97 25.32
C ASN A 177 -24.73 20.31 26.61
N VAL A 178 -24.17 20.75 27.74
CA VAL A 178 -24.56 20.25 29.04
C VAL A 178 -26.01 20.64 29.33
N ASP A 179 -26.78 19.69 29.83
CA ASP A 179 -28.15 19.93 30.29
C ASP A 179 -28.16 20.87 31.52
N ILE A 180 -29.26 21.58 31.76
CA ILE A 180 -29.34 22.76 32.66
C ILE A 180 -28.84 22.53 34.09
N ASN A 181 -28.83 21.28 34.56
CA ASN A 181 -28.43 20.88 35.91
C ASN A 181 -27.07 20.16 35.97
N GLY A 182 -26.32 20.09 34.88
CA GLY A 182 -25.05 19.37 34.79
C GLY A 182 -23.82 20.29 34.78
N SER A 183 -22.68 19.76 35.19
CA SER A 183 -21.35 20.38 34.96
C SER A 183 -20.61 19.79 33.76
N SER A 184 -21.01 18.59 33.33
CA SER A 184 -20.44 17.87 32.20
C SER A 184 -21.45 16.89 31.61
N GLY A 185 -21.25 16.56 30.34
CA GLY A 185 -22.06 15.60 29.61
C GLY A 185 -21.24 14.80 28.60
N LEU A 186 -21.79 13.67 28.14
CA LEU A 186 -21.13 12.83 27.15
C LEU A 186 -22.12 12.10 26.23
N ARG A 187 -21.61 11.76 25.04
CA ARG A 187 -22.24 10.91 24.04
C ARG A 187 -21.24 9.88 23.51
N ASP A 188 -21.56 8.60 23.67
CA ASP A 188 -20.81 7.47 23.13
C ASP A 188 -21.54 6.90 21.93
N VAL A 189 -20.83 6.74 20.81
CA VAL A 189 -21.35 6.08 19.62
C VAL A 189 -20.37 5.05 19.07
N LEU A 190 -20.93 3.95 18.57
CA LEU A 190 -20.21 2.99 17.74
C LEU A 190 -20.64 3.23 16.29
N LEU A 191 -19.72 3.69 15.46
CA LEU A 191 -19.91 3.82 14.02
C LEU A 191 -19.33 2.60 13.33
N MET A 192 -20.03 2.10 12.31
CA MET A 192 -19.62 0.98 11.48
C MET A 192 -19.84 1.36 10.02
N SER A 193 -18.90 1.09 9.14
CA SER A 193 -19.03 1.36 7.72
C SER A 193 -18.36 0.28 6.87
N HIS A 194 -18.80 0.14 5.63
CA HIS A 194 -18.24 -0.76 4.62
C HIS A 194 -18.35 -0.14 3.23
N GLY A 195 -17.53 -0.60 2.29
CA GLY A 195 -17.42 -0.09 0.93
C GLY A 195 -16.69 1.25 0.82
N GLY A 196 -16.83 1.92 -0.34
CA GLY A 196 -16.25 3.25 -0.58
C GLY A 196 -14.87 3.30 -1.24
N SER A 197 -14.48 4.47 -1.74
CA SER A 197 -13.19 4.65 -2.44
C SER A 197 -11.98 4.71 -1.50
N SER A 198 -12.23 5.00 -0.22
CA SER A 198 -11.25 5.05 0.86
C SER A 198 -11.11 3.75 1.65
N GLU A 199 -11.96 2.75 1.38
CA GLU A 199 -11.68 1.41 1.86
C GLU A 199 -10.32 0.97 1.31
N PRO A 200 -9.45 0.31 2.10
CA PRO A 200 -8.45 -0.57 1.52
C PRO A 200 -9.19 -1.70 0.81
N GLN A 201 -9.77 -1.40 -0.36
CA GLN A 201 -10.45 -2.33 -1.22
C GLN A 201 -9.40 -3.33 -1.67
N ASN A 202 -9.41 -4.50 -1.03
CA ASN A 202 -8.58 -5.64 -1.40
C ASN A 202 -7.07 -5.38 -1.51
N LEU A 203 -6.49 -4.34 -0.89
CA LEU A 203 -5.07 -4.42 -0.58
C LEU A 203 -4.93 -5.31 0.65
N ASP A 204 -5.09 -6.61 0.44
CA ASP A 204 -4.22 -7.52 1.16
C ASP A 204 -2.79 -7.12 0.78
N LEU A 205 -2.17 -6.26 1.60
CA LEU A 205 -0.83 -5.74 1.36
C LEU A 205 0.20 -6.88 1.28
N ALA A 206 -0.17 -8.10 1.70
CA ALA A 206 0.62 -9.30 1.54
C ALA A 206 0.43 -10.01 0.18
N ARG A 207 -0.56 -9.62 -0.62
CA ARG A 207 -0.84 -10.12 -1.98
C ARG A 207 -0.27 -9.17 -3.03
N ARG A 208 -0.18 -9.69 -4.26
CA ARG A 208 0.35 -9.02 -5.45
C ARG A 208 -0.21 -7.61 -5.66
N GLN A 209 -1.52 -7.42 -5.44
CA GLN A 209 -2.19 -6.10 -5.53
C GLN A 209 -1.58 -5.06 -4.59
N GLY A 210 -1.12 -5.48 -3.41
CA GLY A 210 -0.46 -4.63 -2.43
C GLY A 210 0.82 -3.99 -2.97
N TYR A 211 1.75 -4.82 -3.43
CA TYR A 211 3.04 -4.37 -3.95
C TYR A 211 2.88 -3.60 -5.27
N LEU A 212 2.05 -4.11 -6.18
CA LEU A 212 1.76 -3.45 -7.45
C LEU A 212 1.18 -2.04 -7.26
N SER A 213 0.36 -1.83 -6.23
CA SER A 213 -0.17 -0.49 -5.93
C SER A 213 0.92 0.48 -5.50
N ILE A 214 1.92 0.02 -4.72
CA ILE A 214 3.06 0.84 -4.32
C ILE A 214 3.96 1.13 -5.52
N LEU A 215 4.30 0.08 -6.27
CA LEU A 215 5.13 0.19 -7.46
C LEU A 215 4.53 1.17 -8.46
N TYR A 216 3.22 1.10 -8.68
CA TYR A 216 2.51 2.00 -9.57
C TYR A 216 2.70 3.47 -9.18
N GLU A 217 2.69 3.81 -7.88
CA GLU A 217 2.91 5.20 -7.45
C GLU A 217 4.31 5.69 -7.87
N TYR A 218 5.36 4.86 -7.72
CA TYR A 218 6.70 5.22 -8.19
C TYR A 218 6.79 5.36 -9.72
N LEU A 219 6.23 4.39 -10.46
CA LEU A 219 6.21 4.44 -11.93
C LEU A 219 5.44 5.65 -12.44
N ALA A 220 4.33 6.02 -11.79
CA ALA A 220 3.55 7.20 -12.15
C ALA A 220 4.35 8.49 -12.00
N ILE A 221 5.19 8.62 -10.95
CA ILE A 221 6.12 9.75 -10.81
C ILE A 221 7.09 9.78 -11.97
N LEU A 222 7.73 8.65 -12.27
CA LEU A 222 8.74 8.58 -13.33
C LEU A 222 8.15 8.91 -14.71
N VAL A 223 6.92 8.47 -14.99
CA VAL A 223 6.19 8.82 -16.22
C VAL A 223 5.85 10.30 -16.25
N ARG A 224 5.28 10.84 -15.17
CA ARG A 224 4.90 12.25 -15.08
C ARG A 224 6.10 13.18 -15.22
N ASP A 225 7.23 12.81 -14.64
CA ASP A 225 8.47 13.58 -14.67
C ASP A 225 9.23 13.38 -16.00
N GLY A 226 8.68 12.62 -16.95
CA GLY A 226 9.23 12.41 -18.29
C GLY A 226 10.46 11.49 -18.33
N LEU A 227 10.71 10.74 -17.26
CA LEU A 227 11.84 9.79 -17.16
C LEU A 227 11.50 8.41 -17.75
N VAL A 228 10.21 8.04 -17.78
CA VAL A 228 9.71 6.80 -18.38
C VAL A 228 8.67 7.14 -19.43
N HIS A 229 8.85 6.62 -20.65
CA HIS A 229 7.97 6.91 -21.78
C HIS A 229 6.80 5.93 -21.89
N GLU A 230 7.04 4.66 -21.56
CA GLU A 230 6.07 3.57 -21.68
C GLU A 230 6.23 2.59 -20.52
N VAL A 231 5.11 2.06 -20.04
CA VAL A 231 5.07 0.99 -19.04
C VAL A 231 4.22 -0.16 -19.57
N HIS A 232 4.83 -1.35 -19.64
CA HIS A 232 4.16 -2.57 -20.07
C HIS A 232 3.96 -3.51 -18.88
N LEU A 233 2.72 -3.70 -18.47
CA LEU A 233 2.32 -4.64 -17.42
C LEU A 233 1.94 -5.97 -18.06
N TRP A 234 2.82 -6.97 -17.99
CA TRP A 234 2.56 -8.28 -18.56
C TRP A 234 1.66 -9.13 -17.65
N ASN A 235 0.49 -9.49 -18.17
CA ASN A 235 -0.54 -10.19 -17.41
C ASN A 235 -0.33 -11.72 -17.42
N TYR A 236 0.61 -12.18 -16.60
CA TYR A 236 0.82 -13.61 -16.35
C TYR A 236 -0.01 -14.17 -15.18
N THR A 237 -0.93 -13.38 -14.60
CA THR A 237 -1.67 -13.84 -13.42
C THR A 237 -2.61 -15.00 -13.74
N ARG A 238 -2.65 -15.99 -12.85
CA ARG A 238 -3.63 -17.10 -12.91
C ARG A 238 -4.75 -16.91 -11.87
N ASP A 239 -4.66 -15.86 -11.08
CA ASP A 239 -5.64 -15.49 -10.07
C ASP A 239 -6.68 -14.53 -10.67
N GLU A 240 -7.97 -14.86 -10.51
CA GLU A 240 -9.07 -14.08 -11.08
C GLU A 240 -9.21 -12.69 -10.44
N GLN A 241 -8.84 -12.52 -9.17
CA GLN A 241 -8.93 -11.23 -8.50
C GLN A 241 -7.84 -10.29 -8.98
N ASP A 242 -6.61 -10.81 -9.15
CA ASP A 242 -5.51 -10.06 -9.76
C ASP A 242 -5.83 -9.68 -11.22
N GLU A 243 -6.46 -10.58 -11.98
CA GLU A 243 -6.92 -10.32 -13.35
C GLU A 243 -7.89 -9.14 -13.40
N ILE A 244 -8.95 -9.18 -12.57
CA ILE A 244 -9.94 -8.10 -12.45
C ILE A 244 -9.24 -6.81 -12.02
N TRP A 245 -8.31 -6.88 -11.07
CA TRP A 245 -7.60 -5.71 -10.57
C TRP A 245 -6.72 -5.06 -11.66
N LEU A 246 -5.94 -5.84 -12.41
CA LEU A 246 -5.12 -5.34 -13.52
C LEU A 246 -5.97 -4.64 -14.59
N ARG A 247 -7.17 -5.17 -14.86
CA ARG A 247 -8.11 -4.63 -15.87
C ARG A 247 -9.02 -3.52 -15.37
N SER A 248 -9.10 -3.30 -14.05
CA SER A 248 -10.05 -2.36 -13.44
C SER A 248 -9.82 -0.89 -13.82
N GLY A 249 -8.76 -0.57 -14.55
CA GLY A 249 -8.39 0.81 -14.88
C GLY A 249 -7.83 1.57 -13.68
N ARG A 250 -7.50 0.89 -12.56
CA ARG A 250 -6.84 1.54 -11.39
C ARG A 250 -5.48 2.13 -11.73
N PHE A 251 -4.74 1.52 -12.67
CA PHE A 251 -3.53 2.10 -13.24
C PHE A 251 -3.78 3.34 -14.11
N ASN A 252 -5.03 3.73 -14.32
CA ASN A 252 -5.41 5.00 -14.95
C ASN A 252 -5.84 6.04 -13.91
N LYS A 253 -5.53 5.85 -12.61
CA LYS A 253 -5.79 6.82 -11.52
C LYS A 253 -5.34 8.24 -11.89
N TYR A 254 -4.24 8.34 -12.64
CA TYR A 254 -3.65 9.60 -13.09
C TYR A 254 -3.91 9.91 -14.58
N ASN A 255 -4.77 9.11 -15.23
CA ASN A 255 -5.05 9.17 -16.67
C ASN A 255 -3.78 9.12 -17.55
N LEU A 256 -2.78 8.33 -17.11
CA LEU A 256 -1.51 8.17 -17.81
C LEU A 256 -1.67 7.13 -18.93
N SER A 257 -1.78 7.61 -20.17
CA SER A 257 -1.92 6.75 -21.36
C SER A 257 -0.67 5.88 -21.65
N GLN A 258 0.42 6.09 -20.92
CA GLN A 258 1.69 5.38 -21.07
C GLN A 258 1.67 3.96 -20.46
N PHE A 259 0.68 3.65 -19.61
CA PHE A 259 0.53 2.32 -19.03
C PHE A 259 -0.31 1.43 -19.95
N THR A 260 0.24 0.28 -20.34
CA THR A 260 -0.48 -0.72 -21.13
C THR A 260 -0.38 -2.09 -20.48
N VAL A 261 -1.49 -2.82 -20.46
CA VAL A 261 -1.51 -4.23 -20.05
C VAL A 261 -1.25 -5.08 -21.30
N LYS A 262 -0.23 -5.94 -21.23
CA LYS A 262 0.13 -6.89 -22.30
C LYS A 262 -0.36 -8.27 -21.94
N GLU A 263 -1.07 -8.91 -22.87
CA GLU A 263 -1.54 -10.28 -22.70
C GLU A 263 -0.57 -11.26 -23.34
N PRO A 264 -0.05 -12.24 -22.59
CA PRO A 264 0.76 -13.29 -23.18
C PRO A 264 -0.13 -14.27 -23.97
N PRO A 265 0.41 -14.90 -25.04
CA PRO A 265 -0.28 -15.99 -25.74
C PRO A 265 -0.65 -17.14 -24.80
N SER A 266 0.19 -17.40 -23.79
CA SER A 266 -0.03 -18.40 -22.75
C SER A 266 0.47 -17.89 -21.40
N LYS A 267 -0.37 -17.99 -20.37
CA LYS A 267 -0.02 -17.68 -18.97
C LYS A 267 0.92 -18.72 -18.32
N GLY A 268 1.17 -19.83 -19.02
CA GLY A 268 2.11 -20.88 -18.60
C GLY A 268 3.54 -20.65 -19.09
N ASP A 269 3.75 -19.72 -20.02
CA ASP A 269 5.01 -19.55 -20.73
C ASP A 269 5.47 -18.09 -20.67
N TRP A 270 6.35 -17.81 -19.73
CA TRP A 270 6.92 -16.48 -19.51
C TRP A 270 7.90 -16.08 -20.63
N SER A 271 8.46 -17.01 -21.41
CA SER A 271 9.43 -16.67 -22.47
C SER A 271 8.85 -15.74 -23.55
N ASN A 272 7.53 -15.74 -23.72
CA ASN A 272 6.81 -14.88 -24.65
C ASN A 272 7.10 -13.38 -24.46
N TYR A 273 7.36 -12.91 -23.22
CA TYR A 273 7.67 -11.49 -23.02
C TYR A 273 9.03 -11.12 -23.62
N TYR A 274 10.04 -11.98 -23.45
CA TYR A 274 11.37 -11.80 -24.02
C TYR A 274 11.32 -11.86 -25.55
N GLN A 275 10.64 -12.88 -26.08
CA GLN A 275 10.46 -13.06 -27.53
C GLN A 275 9.74 -11.87 -28.16
N TYR A 276 8.72 -11.30 -27.49
CA TYR A 276 8.04 -10.10 -27.96
C TYR A 276 9.01 -8.94 -28.18
N TYR A 277 9.86 -8.62 -27.19
CA TYR A 277 10.80 -7.50 -27.34
C TYR A 277 11.91 -7.81 -28.34
N ALA A 278 12.41 -9.04 -28.39
CA ALA A 278 13.43 -9.45 -29.36
C ALA A 278 12.92 -9.40 -30.82
N ALA A 279 11.65 -9.76 -31.03
CA ALA A 279 10.98 -9.70 -32.33
C ALA A 279 10.66 -8.27 -32.78
N ASN A 280 10.39 -7.36 -31.83
CA ASN A 280 10.08 -5.96 -32.11
C ASN A 280 11.30 -5.02 -31.97
N ARG A 281 12.52 -5.57 -31.99
CA ARG A 281 13.76 -4.80 -31.78
C ARG A 281 13.97 -3.66 -32.77
N ASP A 282 13.46 -3.80 -33.99
CA ASP A 282 13.63 -2.80 -35.05
C ASP A 282 12.82 -1.51 -34.79
N ALA A 283 11.91 -1.53 -33.81
CA ALA A 283 11.20 -0.34 -33.34
C ALA A 283 12.01 0.51 -32.34
N LEU A 284 13.20 0.05 -31.93
CA LEU A 284 14.02 0.70 -30.91
C LEU A 284 15.26 1.36 -31.52
N PHE A 285 15.60 2.53 -31.01
CA PHE A 285 16.90 3.14 -31.25
C PHE A 285 17.99 2.45 -30.43
N GLY A 286 19.23 2.53 -30.90
CA GLY A 286 20.35 1.82 -30.28
C GLY A 286 20.63 2.22 -28.83
N ASP A 287 20.29 3.45 -28.44
CA ASP A 287 20.46 4.02 -27.10
C ASP A 287 19.15 4.16 -26.31
N ASP A 288 18.05 3.58 -26.80
CA ASP A 288 16.87 3.35 -25.98
C ASP A 288 17.22 2.44 -24.81
N VAL A 289 16.59 2.66 -23.66
CA VAL A 289 16.82 1.88 -22.45
C VAL A 289 15.54 1.16 -22.09
N LEU A 290 15.58 -0.17 -22.16
CA LEU A 290 14.49 -1.03 -21.70
C LEU A 290 14.83 -1.53 -20.31
N ILE A 291 13.85 -1.50 -19.41
CA ILE A 291 14.00 -1.94 -18.03
C ILE A 291 13.07 -3.13 -17.82
N LYS A 292 13.64 -4.26 -17.40
CA LYS A 292 12.88 -5.35 -16.79
C LYS A 292 12.77 -5.06 -15.31
N LEU A 293 11.57 -5.23 -14.77
CA LEU A 293 11.25 -4.98 -13.36
C LEU A 293 10.23 -6.02 -12.88
N ASP A 294 10.47 -6.63 -11.72
CA ASP A 294 9.47 -7.45 -11.04
C ASP A 294 8.38 -6.62 -10.35
N ASP A 295 7.22 -7.24 -10.14
CA ASP A 295 6.01 -6.58 -9.64
C ASP A 295 5.91 -6.52 -8.11
N ASP A 296 6.90 -7.06 -7.41
CA ASP A 296 7.09 -6.99 -5.97
C ASP A 296 8.20 -6.00 -5.57
N VAL A 297 8.65 -5.16 -6.50
CA VAL A 297 9.42 -3.95 -6.21
C VAL A 297 8.54 -2.98 -5.42
N VAL A 298 8.99 -2.60 -4.24
CA VAL A 298 8.24 -1.75 -3.31
C VAL A 298 8.83 -0.36 -3.18
N TYR A 299 10.08 -0.13 -3.57
CA TYR A 299 10.71 1.20 -3.48
C TYR A 299 11.55 1.50 -4.72
N ILE A 300 11.47 2.74 -5.22
CA ILE A 300 12.35 3.27 -6.25
C ILE A 300 12.89 4.63 -5.80
N ASP A 301 14.21 4.80 -5.79
CA ASP A 301 14.83 6.12 -5.61
C ASP A 301 14.65 6.98 -6.87
N VAL A 302 13.49 7.65 -6.96
CA VAL A 302 13.12 8.55 -8.05
C VAL A 302 14.20 9.59 -8.34
N ALA A 303 14.82 10.14 -7.29
CA ALA A 303 15.83 11.20 -7.43
C ALA A 303 17.12 10.68 -8.10
N GLY A 304 17.45 9.40 -7.92
CA GLY A 304 18.60 8.76 -8.57
C GLY A 304 18.32 8.24 -9.98
N PHE A 305 17.05 8.15 -10.38
CA PHE A 305 16.63 7.41 -11.58
C PHE A 305 17.21 8.00 -12.88
N ALA A 306 17.14 9.33 -13.05
CA ALA A 306 17.67 9.99 -14.24
C ALA A 306 19.18 9.73 -14.45
N ALA A 307 19.96 9.80 -13.37
CA ALA A 307 21.40 9.56 -13.43
C ALA A 307 21.74 8.12 -13.81
N PHE A 308 20.94 7.15 -13.37
CA PHE A 308 21.08 5.75 -13.78
C PHE A 308 20.83 5.54 -15.28
N ILE A 309 19.76 6.14 -15.83
CA ILE A 309 19.46 6.07 -17.27
C ILE A 309 20.58 6.71 -18.09
N ASP A 310 21.05 7.90 -17.69
CA ASP A 310 22.14 8.58 -18.38
C ASP A 310 23.43 7.77 -18.35
N ARG A 311 23.71 7.10 -17.23
CA ARG A 311 24.85 6.20 -17.11
C ARG A 311 24.69 4.98 -18.01
N ARG A 312 23.51 4.36 -18.05
CA ARG A 312 23.23 3.22 -18.94
C ARG A 312 23.50 3.57 -20.41
N ARG A 313 23.06 4.75 -20.86
CA ARG A 313 23.30 5.24 -22.23
C ARG A 313 24.79 5.46 -22.55
N LYS A 314 25.58 5.87 -21.56
CA LYS A 314 27.04 6.05 -21.68
C LYS A 314 27.81 4.73 -21.66
N GLU A 315 27.40 3.79 -20.81
CA GLU A 315 28.07 2.50 -20.56
C GLU A 315 27.78 1.43 -21.63
N LYS A 316 28.15 1.70 -22.89
CA LYS A 316 27.75 0.88 -24.06
C LYS A 316 28.40 -0.50 -24.15
N ASN A 317 29.44 -0.78 -23.36
CA ASN A 317 30.22 -2.02 -23.46
C ASN A 317 29.71 -3.13 -22.55
N HIS A 318 29.00 -2.78 -21.47
CA HIS A 318 28.35 -3.76 -20.60
C HIS A 318 27.03 -4.24 -21.19
N LEU A 319 26.67 -5.51 -20.96
CA LEU A 319 25.46 -6.08 -21.53
C LEU A 319 24.20 -5.57 -20.81
N PHE A 320 24.14 -5.72 -19.48
CA PHE A 320 23.05 -5.21 -18.65
C PHE A 320 23.56 -4.35 -17.50
N ALA A 321 22.70 -3.48 -17.02
CA ALA A 321 22.92 -2.67 -15.83
C ALA A 321 21.90 -3.01 -14.74
N PHE A 322 22.39 -3.27 -13.54
CA PHE A 322 21.56 -3.52 -12.36
C PHE A 322 21.68 -2.31 -11.42
N PRO A 323 20.62 -1.88 -10.73
CA PRO A 323 20.72 -0.90 -9.65
C PRO A 323 21.18 -1.57 -8.35
N ASN A 324 21.38 -0.76 -7.31
CA ASN A 324 21.58 -1.22 -5.94
C ASN A 324 20.26 -1.75 -5.35
N ILE A 325 20.02 -3.06 -5.44
CA ILE A 325 18.75 -3.66 -5.02
C ILE A 325 18.84 -4.15 -3.57
N ILE A 326 17.99 -3.62 -2.69
CA ILE A 326 17.77 -4.16 -1.34
C ILE A 326 17.08 -5.52 -1.48
N ASN A 327 17.61 -6.52 -0.76
CA ASN A 327 17.22 -7.94 -0.79
C ASN A 327 17.68 -8.77 -2.00
N ASN A 328 18.53 -8.21 -2.87
CA ASN A 328 19.28 -9.00 -3.84
C ASN A 328 20.62 -9.43 -3.22
N GLY A 329 20.96 -10.72 -3.29
CA GLY A 329 22.11 -11.29 -2.58
C GLY A 329 23.45 -10.70 -3.02
N VAL A 330 23.65 -10.53 -4.33
CA VAL A 330 24.87 -9.92 -4.89
C VAL A 330 24.95 -8.43 -4.52
N CYS A 331 23.84 -7.70 -4.63
CA CYS A 331 23.80 -6.30 -4.21
C CYS A 331 24.07 -6.15 -2.72
N ALA A 332 23.51 -7.02 -1.88
CA ALA A 332 23.69 -6.98 -0.43
C ALA A 332 25.15 -7.24 0.00
N TYR A 333 25.88 -8.07 -0.76
CA TYR A 333 27.34 -8.19 -0.61
C TYR A 333 28.04 -6.86 -0.89
N TYR A 334 27.77 -6.23 -2.03
CA TYR A 334 28.40 -4.95 -2.36
C TYR A 334 27.94 -3.80 -1.44
N GLN A 335 26.70 -3.79 -0.96
CA GLN A 335 26.24 -2.89 0.09
C GLN A 335 27.11 -3.01 1.34
N THR A 336 27.52 -4.23 1.71
CA THR A 336 28.46 -4.46 2.82
C THR A 336 29.85 -3.91 2.50
N MET A 337 30.39 -4.19 1.31
CA MET A 337 31.71 -3.71 0.89
C MET A 337 31.81 -2.19 0.80
N TYR A 338 30.71 -1.52 0.42
CA TYR A 338 30.60 -0.06 0.41
C TYR A 338 30.25 0.51 1.79
N GLY A 339 30.10 -0.34 2.82
CA GLY A 339 29.86 0.04 4.21
C GLY A 339 28.43 0.52 4.50
N PHE A 340 27.44 0.18 3.68
CA PHE A 340 26.02 0.45 3.97
C PHE A 340 25.48 -0.46 5.07
N THR A 341 25.96 -1.70 5.13
CA THR A 341 25.43 -2.77 5.99
C THR A 341 26.56 -3.46 6.75
N ALA A 342 27.17 -2.76 7.70
CA ALA A 342 28.30 -3.29 8.47
C ALA A 342 27.94 -4.61 9.19
N GLY A 343 28.79 -5.63 9.05
CA GLY A 343 28.61 -6.95 9.67
C GLY A 343 27.45 -7.78 9.06
N TYR A 344 26.95 -7.41 7.89
CA TYR A 344 25.88 -8.15 7.23
C TYR A 344 26.40 -9.36 6.43
N PHE A 345 27.54 -9.22 5.75
CA PHE A 345 28.31 -10.30 5.12
C PHE A 345 29.76 -10.30 5.59
N GLU A 346 30.37 -11.48 5.60
CA GLU A 346 31.82 -11.64 5.68
C GLU A 346 32.45 -11.46 4.29
N PRO A 347 33.66 -10.87 4.16
CA PRO A 347 34.26 -10.51 2.87
C PRO A 347 34.59 -11.70 1.94
N ASP A 348 34.78 -12.89 2.49
CA ASP A 348 35.54 -13.97 1.86
C ASP A 348 34.75 -14.85 0.86
N GLU A 349 33.44 -14.61 0.67
CA GLU A 349 32.64 -15.29 -0.35
C GLU A 349 31.62 -14.33 -0.96
N LEU A 350 31.84 -13.90 -2.20
CA LEU A 350 30.77 -13.30 -3.03
C LEU A 350 29.64 -14.35 -3.13
N PRO A 351 28.44 -14.09 -2.56
CA PRO A 351 27.35 -15.04 -2.67
C PRO A 351 26.85 -15.03 -4.12
N TYR A 352 26.83 -16.20 -4.77
CA TYR A 352 26.06 -16.35 -6.01
C TYR A 352 24.57 -16.26 -5.64
N ASP A 353 23.82 -15.34 -6.25
CA ASP A 353 22.35 -15.37 -6.18
C ASP A 353 21.88 -16.56 -7.00
N THR A 354 21.84 -17.71 -6.34
CA THR A 354 21.19 -18.93 -6.83
C THR A 354 19.89 -19.10 -6.07
N PHE A 355 19.08 -20.08 -6.44
CA PHE A 355 17.96 -20.57 -5.60
C PHE A 355 18.37 -20.89 -4.15
N TYR A 356 19.66 -20.92 -3.83
CA TYR A 356 20.24 -21.21 -2.52
C TYR A 356 21.03 -20.03 -1.90
N GLY A 357 20.96 -18.84 -2.48
CA GLY A 357 21.62 -17.65 -1.95
C GLY A 357 21.19 -17.35 -0.51
N ARG A 358 22.09 -16.84 0.34
CA ARG A 358 21.80 -16.61 1.78
C ARG A 358 20.61 -15.66 1.99
N VAL A 359 20.51 -14.58 1.22
CA VAL A 359 19.39 -13.62 1.33
C VAL A 359 18.08 -14.24 0.86
N VAL A 360 18.13 -15.10 -0.17
CA VAL A 360 16.96 -15.81 -0.70
C VAL A 360 16.45 -16.88 0.28
N THR A 361 17.37 -17.60 0.94
CA THR A 361 17.05 -18.75 1.80
C THR A 361 16.84 -18.41 3.27
N ASP A 362 17.40 -17.30 3.77
CA ASP A 362 17.24 -16.83 5.14
C ASP A 362 16.32 -15.59 5.18
N GLY A 363 15.03 -15.85 5.38
CA GLY A 363 14.01 -14.80 5.47
C GLY A 363 14.18 -13.86 6.66
N VAL A 364 14.91 -14.24 7.71
CA VAL A 364 15.24 -13.37 8.86
C VAL A 364 16.36 -12.41 8.47
N LEU A 365 17.38 -12.92 7.78
CA LEU A 365 18.48 -12.12 7.25
C LEU A 365 17.98 -11.06 6.25
N ALA A 366 17.13 -11.46 5.29
CA ALA A 366 16.51 -10.53 4.35
C ALA A 366 15.62 -9.49 5.05
N LYS A 367 14.83 -9.92 6.05
CA LYS A 367 14.06 -9.00 6.91
C LYS A 367 14.93 -7.95 7.58
N ARG A 368 16.06 -8.36 8.16
CA ARG A 368 17.00 -7.45 8.82
C ARG A 368 17.56 -6.39 7.86
N LEU A 369 17.97 -6.79 6.66
CA LEU A 369 18.48 -5.84 5.65
C LEU A 369 17.43 -4.81 5.27
N HIS A 370 16.21 -5.29 5.03
CA HIS A 370 15.11 -4.44 4.65
C HIS A 370 14.73 -3.47 5.79
N GLU A 371 14.69 -3.94 7.04
CA GLU A 371 14.47 -3.09 8.23
C GLU A 371 15.58 -2.04 8.42
N MET A 372 16.84 -2.41 8.18
CA MET A 372 17.97 -1.47 8.19
C MET A 372 17.78 -0.37 7.15
N PHE A 373 17.42 -0.74 5.92
CA PHE A 373 17.12 0.23 4.86
C PHE A 373 15.96 1.17 5.27
N LEU A 374 14.84 0.61 5.73
CA LEU A 374 13.66 1.39 6.12
C LEU A 374 13.90 2.33 7.29
N SER A 375 14.84 1.99 8.20
CA SER A 375 15.16 2.85 9.35
C SER A 375 15.77 4.21 8.96
N ASN A 376 16.36 4.32 7.76
CA ASN A 376 16.95 5.55 7.26
C ASN A 376 17.05 5.58 5.72
N VAL A 377 15.91 5.51 5.04
CA VAL A 377 15.83 5.51 3.56
C VAL A 377 16.50 6.73 2.95
N GLN A 378 16.23 7.92 3.49
CA GLN A 378 16.81 9.17 2.98
C GLN A 378 18.34 9.21 3.12
N GLY A 379 18.88 8.80 4.27
CA GLY A 379 20.32 8.73 4.49
C GLY A 379 20.98 7.67 3.60
N PHE A 380 20.36 6.50 3.46
CA PHE A 380 20.86 5.42 2.60
C PHE A 380 20.95 5.88 1.15
N THR A 381 19.86 6.42 0.59
CA THR A 381 19.81 6.84 -0.81
C THR A 381 20.65 8.08 -1.08
N SER A 382 20.71 9.05 -0.16
CA SER A 382 21.60 10.21 -0.29
C SER A 382 23.07 9.79 -0.32
N ARG A 383 23.45 8.82 0.53
CA ARG A 383 24.81 8.25 0.49
C ARG A 383 25.07 7.53 -0.83
N ALA A 384 24.15 6.69 -1.30
CA ALA A 384 24.25 5.98 -2.58
C ALA A 384 24.50 6.93 -3.75
N ARG A 385 23.72 8.02 -3.86
CA ARG A 385 23.89 9.04 -4.89
C ARG A 385 25.20 9.81 -4.79
N SER A 386 25.81 9.88 -3.61
CA SER A 386 27.07 10.61 -3.38
C SER A 386 28.34 9.78 -3.61
N LEU A 387 28.22 8.51 -3.97
CA LEU A 387 29.38 7.64 -4.23
C LEU A 387 30.24 8.17 -5.38
N ALA A 388 31.53 8.36 -5.14
CA ALA A 388 32.48 8.81 -6.16
C ALA A 388 32.69 7.77 -7.28
N GLN A 389 32.64 6.48 -6.93
CA GLN A 389 32.74 5.36 -7.87
C GLN A 389 31.56 4.41 -7.62
N PRO A 390 30.39 4.64 -8.24
CA PRO A 390 29.21 3.81 -7.98
C PRO A 390 29.15 2.55 -8.84
N VAL A 391 30.02 2.39 -9.83
CA VAL A 391 29.95 1.26 -10.77
C VAL A 391 30.77 0.09 -10.27
N VAL A 392 30.11 -1.06 -10.14
CA VAL A 392 30.73 -2.35 -9.84
C VAL A 392 30.57 -3.25 -11.05
N VAL A 393 31.67 -3.65 -11.68
CA VAL A 393 31.61 -4.59 -12.80
C VAL A 393 31.37 -5.99 -12.25
N HIS A 394 30.25 -6.60 -12.64
CA HIS A 394 29.91 -7.97 -12.22
C HIS A 394 30.71 -8.98 -13.05
N LYS A 395 31.20 -10.03 -12.41
CA LYS A 395 32.11 -10.98 -13.04
C LYS A 395 31.38 -11.79 -14.12
N MET A 396 32.03 -11.93 -15.27
CA MET A 396 31.47 -12.69 -16.41
C MET A 396 31.21 -14.15 -16.00
N GLY A 397 30.02 -14.64 -16.31
CA GLY A 397 29.61 -16.00 -15.98
C GLY A 397 29.15 -16.23 -14.55
N ASP A 398 29.08 -15.19 -13.71
CA ASP A 398 28.54 -15.27 -12.36
C ASP A 398 27.05 -14.86 -12.37
N ARG A 399 26.20 -15.60 -11.65
CA ARG A 399 24.75 -15.36 -11.59
C ARG A 399 24.42 -14.16 -10.68
N ILE A 400 23.41 -13.39 -11.06
CA ILE A 400 22.77 -12.34 -10.25
C ILE A 400 21.26 -12.42 -10.45
N SER A 401 20.46 -12.22 -9.39
CA SER A 401 19.00 -12.23 -9.54
C SER A 401 18.52 -11.07 -10.40
N ILE A 402 17.54 -11.34 -11.27
CA ILE A 402 17.13 -10.41 -12.33
C ILE A 402 15.97 -9.50 -11.94
N ASN A 403 15.83 -9.19 -10.64
CA ASN A 403 14.67 -8.44 -10.11
C ASN A 403 14.45 -7.11 -10.83
N PHE A 404 15.56 -6.44 -11.15
CA PHE A 404 15.64 -5.26 -12.01
C PHE A 404 16.90 -5.35 -12.86
N PHE A 405 16.77 -5.14 -14.18
CA PHE A 405 17.92 -4.77 -15.01
C PHE A 405 17.53 -3.84 -16.16
N ALA A 406 18.50 -3.09 -16.67
CA ALA A 406 18.38 -2.25 -17.86
C ALA A 406 19.26 -2.77 -19.00
N VAL A 407 18.70 -2.77 -20.21
CA VAL A 407 19.35 -3.19 -21.46
C VAL A 407 19.20 -2.09 -22.50
N LEU A 408 20.19 -1.96 -23.40
CA LEU A 408 20.12 -1.00 -24.50
C LEU A 408 19.31 -1.58 -25.66
N GLY A 409 18.62 -0.73 -26.42
CA GLY A 409 17.84 -1.14 -27.59
C GLY A 409 18.67 -1.92 -28.62
N LYS A 410 19.95 -1.52 -28.82
CA LYS A 410 20.89 -2.26 -29.69
C LYS A 410 21.14 -3.71 -29.25
N ASP A 411 20.92 -4.03 -27.98
CA ASP A 411 21.25 -5.31 -27.35
C ASP A 411 19.99 -6.15 -27.10
N ILE A 412 18.78 -5.65 -27.35
CA ILE A 412 17.53 -6.36 -27.02
C ILE A 412 17.36 -7.70 -27.74
N GLY A 413 18.02 -7.86 -28.90
CA GLY A 413 17.98 -9.09 -29.70
C GLY A 413 18.58 -10.31 -28.99
N VAL A 414 19.36 -10.11 -27.92
CA VAL A 414 19.94 -11.22 -27.13
C VAL A 414 18.88 -12.09 -26.46
N PHE A 415 17.65 -11.58 -26.29
CA PHE A 415 16.55 -12.28 -25.65
C PHE A 415 15.81 -13.29 -26.55
N ALA A 416 16.13 -13.35 -27.85
CA ALA A 416 15.42 -14.19 -28.80
C ALA A 416 15.43 -15.69 -28.44
N ASP A 417 16.50 -16.14 -27.78
CA ASP A 417 16.75 -17.56 -27.50
C ASP A 417 16.39 -17.97 -26.07
N ILE A 418 15.88 -17.05 -25.23
CA ILE A 418 15.62 -17.35 -23.80
C ILE A 418 14.34 -18.17 -23.65
N VAL A 419 14.47 -19.39 -23.09
CA VAL A 419 13.34 -20.33 -22.99
C VAL A 419 13.30 -21.17 -21.70
N SER A 420 14.30 -21.10 -20.83
CA SER A 420 14.45 -21.97 -19.65
C SER A 420 14.72 -21.25 -18.32
N ASP A 421 15.93 -21.30 -17.76
CA ASP A 421 16.26 -20.57 -16.53
C ASP A 421 16.70 -19.15 -16.93
N ASP A 422 15.75 -18.22 -17.04
CA ASP A 422 16.03 -16.88 -17.58
C ASP A 422 17.07 -16.11 -16.76
N GLU A 423 17.10 -16.29 -15.44
CA GLU A 423 18.17 -15.76 -14.60
C GLU A 423 19.54 -16.31 -15.00
N HIS A 424 19.66 -17.63 -15.19
CA HIS A 424 20.92 -18.24 -15.62
C HIS A 424 21.30 -17.81 -17.04
N GLU A 425 20.36 -17.91 -17.98
CA GLU A 425 20.59 -17.56 -19.38
C GLU A 425 20.99 -16.09 -19.51
N CYS A 426 20.24 -15.18 -18.89
CA CYS A 426 20.50 -13.73 -18.92
C CYS A 426 21.86 -13.37 -18.33
N THR A 427 22.21 -13.95 -17.17
CA THR A 427 23.32 -13.43 -16.36
C THR A 427 24.62 -14.21 -16.52
N VAL A 428 24.51 -15.50 -16.82
CA VAL A 428 25.66 -16.40 -16.98
C VAL A 428 25.96 -16.68 -18.44
N GLU A 429 24.97 -17.09 -19.22
CA GLU A 429 25.21 -17.58 -20.57
C GLU A 429 25.42 -16.44 -21.56
N LEU A 430 24.55 -15.41 -21.54
CA LEU A 430 24.68 -14.28 -22.45
C LEU A 430 25.99 -13.51 -22.24
N THR A 431 26.47 -13.39 -21.00
CA THR A 431 27.75 -12.71 -20.74
C THR A 431 28.93 -13.44 -21.39
N LYS A 432 28.93 -14.78 -21.35
CA LYS A 432 29.91 -15.64 -22.03
C LYS A 432 29.75 -15.58 -23.55
N LYS A 433 28.51 -15.77 -24.05
CA LYS A 433 28.18 -15.77 -25.50
C LYS A 433 28.61 -14.48 -26.19
N HIS A 434 28.41 -13.34 -25.52
CA HIS A 434 28.72 -12.02 -26.08
C HIS A 434 30.04 -11.43 -25.60
N SER A 435 30.78 -12.12 -24.71
CA SER A 435 32.04 -11.63 -24.11
C SER A 435 31.89 -10.22 -23.50
N ARG A 436 30.77 -9.99 -22.81
CA ARG A 436 30.42 -8.69 -22.21
C ARG A 436 29.89 -8.89 -20.80
N GLN A 437 30.45 -8.18 -19.84
CA GLN A 437 30.03 -8.22 -18.44
C GLN A 437 28.77 -7.38 -18.18
N HIS A 438 28.12 -7.64 -17.06
CA HIS A 438 27.14 -6.70 -16.49
C HIS A 438 27.84 -5.74 -15.53
N TYR A 439 27.14 -4.71 -15.09
CA TYR A 439 27.55 -3.91 -13.93
C TYR A 439 26.38 -3.61 -13.02
N ILE A 440 26.70 -3.33 -11.77
CA ILE A 440 25.79 -2.83 -10.74
C ILE A 440 26.11 -1.35 -10.53
N ASP A 441 25.09 -0.52 -10.61
CA ASP A 441 25.13 0.89 -10.34
C ASP A 441 24.66 1.15 -8.90
N MET A 442 25.62 1.28 -8.00
CA MET A 442 25.39 1.45 -6.58
C MET A 442 24.67 2.76 -6.22
N SER A 443 24.49 3.67 -7.19
CA SER A 443 23.90 5.01 -6.96
C SER A 443 22.38 5.08 -7.09
N LEU A 444 21.73 4.14 -7.80
CA LEU A 444 20.27 4.02 -7.83
C LEU A 444 19.84 2.92 -6.87
N VAL A 445 19.02 3.25 -5.87
CA VAL A 445 18.52 2.28 -4.89
C VAL A 445 17.11 1.85 -5.24
N ILE A 446 16.90 0.55 -5.31
CA ILE A 446 15.60 -0.11 -5.47
C ILE A 446 15.40 -1.04 -4.26
N ALA A 447 14.18 -1.24 -3.78
CA ALA A 447 13.91 -2.29 -2.82
C ALA A 447 12.85 -3.26 -3.32
N GLU A 448 13.18 -4.54 -3.23
CA GLU A 448 12.29 -5.64 -3.52
C GLU A 448 11.74 -6.23 -2.22
N ASN A 449 10.50 -6.68 -2.27
CA ASN A 449 9.88 -7.38 -1.16
C ASN A 449 10.30 -8.85 -1.15
N VAL A 450 10.75 -9.36 0.00
CA VAL A 450 10.95 -10.80 0.19
C VAL A 450 9.71 -11.45 0.76
N SER A 451 9.46 -12.69 0.36
CA SER A 451 8.29 -13.49 0.74
C SER A 451 8.06 -13.63 2.25
N SER A 452 9.08 -13.39 3.10
CA SER A 452 9.01 -13.38 4.57
C SER A 452 8.53 -12.06 5.19
N LEU A 453 8.42 -10.98 4.43
CA LEU A 453 8.23 -9.60 4.92
C LEU A 453 6.83 -8.98 4.70
N ARG A 454 5.88 -9.79 4.21
CA ARG A 454 4.63 -9.39 3.53
C ARG A 454 3.70 -8.37 4.24
N MET A 455 3.95 -7.95 5.48
CA MET A 455 3.13 -6.93 6.16
C MET A 455 3.91 -5.69 6.67
N ALA A 456 5.18 -5.84 7.09
CA ALA A 456 5.93 -4.72 7.70
C ALA A 456 6.54 -3.78 6.64
N THR A 457 7.00 -4.35 5.52
CA THR A 457 7.65 -3.64 4.41
C THR A 457 6.73 -2.62 3.76
N VAL A 458 5.47 -2.97 3.53
CA VAL A 458 4.53 -2.11 2.79
C VAL A 458 4.21 -0.81 3.52
N LYS A 459 4.00 -0.88 4.84
CA LYS A 459 3.62 0.28 5.66
C LYS A 459 4.69 1.37 5.63
N ASN A 460 5.94 1.01 5.93
CA ASN A 460 7.03 1.97 6.00
C ASN A 460 7.42 2.47 4.60
N THR A 461 7.24 1.67 3.56
CA THR A 461 7.58 2.09 2.20
C THR A 461 6.59 3.11 1.64
N MET A 462 5.31 3.02 2.00
CA MET A 462 4.31 4.04 1.64
C MET A 462 4.62 5.42 2.25
N GLU A 463 5.19 5.48 3.46
CA GLU A 463 5.62 6.74 4.08
C GLU A 463 6.78 7.42 3.32
N ASN A 464 7.50 6.67 2.49
CA ASN A 464 8.64 7.14 1.70
C ASN A 464 8.28 7.50 0.25
N ILE A 465 7.01 7.30 -0.16
CA ILE A 465 6.55 7.77 -1.46
C ILE A 465 6.60 9.31 -1.46
N PRO A 466 7.25 9.95 -2.44
CA PRO A 466 7.33 11.41 -2.50
C PRO A 466 5.95 12.08 -2.39
N HIS A 467 5.83 13.09 -1.54
CA HIS A 467 4.57 13.83 -1.34
C HIS A 467 4.01 14.47 -2.62
N SER A 468 4.84 14.63 -3.66
CA SER A 468 4.41 15.15 -4.96
C SER A 468 3.42 14.24 -5.70
N VAL A 469 3.21 13.01 -5.23
CA VAL A 469 2.22 12.04 -5.79
C VAL A 469 0.78 12.37 -5.40
N PHE A 470 0.58 13.07 -4.27
CA PHE A 470 -0.72 13.23 -3.63
C PHE A 470 -1.41 14.56 -3.92
#